data_AF-I4AMG9-F1
#
_entry.id   AF-I4AMG9-F1
#
_cell.length_a   1.000
_cell.length_b   1.000
_cell.length_c   1.000
_cell.angle_alpha   90.00
_cell.angle_beta   90.00
_cell.angle_gamma   90.00
#
_symmetry.space_group_name_H-M   'P 1'
#
loop_
_entity.id
_entity.type
_entity.pdbx_description
1 polymer ?
#
loop_
_entity_poly.entity_id
_entity_poly.type
_entity_poly.pdbx_seq_one_letter_code
_entity_poly.pdbx_strand_id
1 'polypeptide(L)'
;MKKFVLSILYFLLTTTVLLGQSKKNDISPQDLPKEVKNVLNQYIEILEQANNLDECAEMFAKIAGGSLVSEDGQSLGNDVKPYSLKKDFQNIKFYHTTSIKITRVNVKNSNGMGFGYSAIRGKVYKIWIGKKQGVSGMPAPISIMIPEGHSEIKTPKVVGIGSL
;
A
#
# COMPACT_ATOMS: atom_id res chain seq x y z
N MET A 1 1.95 66.50 -25.42
CA MET A 1 1.01 65.91 -24.43
C MET A 1 0.68 64.48 -24.84
N LYS A 2 0.89 63.52 -23.91
CA LYS A 2 0.28 62.17 -23.77
C LYS A 2 0.33 61.22 -25.00
N LYS A 3 1.34 60.34 -25.07
CA LYS A 3 1.34 58.93 -24.61
C LYS A 3 0.35 58.03 -25.37
N PHE A 4 0.85 57.13 -26.24
CA PHE A 4 0.20 55.85 -26.50
C PHE A 4 1.19 54.74 -26.21
N VAL A 5 0.85 53.97 -25.19
CA VAL A 5 1.65 52.96 -24.52
C VAL A 5 1.47 51.64 -25.25
N LEU A 6 2.59 50.97 -25.52
CA LEU A 6 2.70 49.57 -25.92
C LEU A 6 1.93 48.68 -24.92
N SER A 7 0.85 48.03 -25.35
CA SER A 7 0.18 47.00 -24.54
C SER A 7 0.57 45.61 -25.02
N ILE A 8 1.57 45.07 -24.33
CA ILE A 8 1.89 43.65 -24.23
C ILE A 8 0.75 42.96 -23.49
N LEU A 9 0.20 41.87 -24.03
CA LEU A 9 -0.50 40.88 -23.22
C LEU A 9 -0.30 39.47 -23.78
N TYR A 10 0.84 38.88 -23.41
CA TYR A 10 1.09 37.45 -23.49
C TYR A 10 0.20 36.75 -22.43
N PHE A 11 -0.89 36.13 -22.87
CA PHE A 11 -1.72 35.29 -22.00
C PHE A 11 -1.28 33.83 -22.13
N LEU A 12 -0.18 33.48 -21.45
CA LEU A 12 0.28 32.10 -21.28
C LEU A 12 -0.03 31.66 -19.84
N LEU A 13 -1.31 31.39 -19.56
CA LEU A 13 -1.70 30.66 -18.36
C LEU A 13 -1.55 29.16 -18.64
N THR A 14 -0.34 28.63 -18.45
CA THR A 14 -0.17 27.19 -18.26
C THR A 14 -0.59 26.85 -16.84
N THR A 15 -1.85 26.46 -16.65
CA THR A 15 -2.29 25.84 -15.39
C THR A 15 -1.67 24.45 -15.32
N THR A 16 -0.52 24.34 -14.68
CA THR A 16 0.02 23.05 -14.24
C THR A 16 -0.88 22.52 -13.13
N VAL A 17 -1.89 21.75 -13.51
CA VAL A 17 -2.60 20.91 -12.55
C VAL A 17 -1.60 19.86 -12.08
N LEU A 18 -0.93 20.17 -10.96
CA LEU A 18 -0.18 19.18 -10.20
C LEU A 18 -1.15 18.06 -9.84
N LEU A 19 -1.04 16.92 -10.54
CA LEU A 19 -1.75 15.68 -10.25
C LEU A 19 -1.25 15.11 -8.91
N GLY A 20 -1.57 15.79 -7.81
CA GLY A 20 -1.34 15.30 -6.47
C GLY A 20 -2.34 14.19 -6.15
N GLN A 21 -1.90 13.13 -5.48
CA GLN A 21 -2.83 12.14 -4.95
C GLN A 21 -3.77 12.82 -3.95
N SER A 22 -5.07 12.71 -4.20
CA SER A 22 -6.10 13.27 -3.33
C SER A 22 -5.89 12.83 -1.88
N LYS A 23 -5.92 13.78 -0.94
CA LYS A 23 -5.90 13.54 0.51
C LYS A 23 -7.29 13.23 1.08
N LYS A 24 -8.30 13.08 0.21
CA LYS A 24 -9.65 12.70 0.62
C LYS A 24 -9.60 11.35 1.35
N ASN A 25 -10.15 11.32 2.56
CA ASN A 25 -10.15 10.17 3.49
C ASN A 25 -8.78 9.79 4.09
N ASP A 26 -7.83 10.72 4.12
CA ASP A 26 -6.64 10.53 4.95
C ASP A 26 -7.04 10.55 6.43
N ILE A 27 -6.41 9.66 7.21
CA ILE A 27 -6.50 9.65 8.68
C ILE A 27 -5.10 9.83 9.26
N SER A 28 -5.02 10.21 10.54
CA SER A 28 -3.72 10.30 11.20
C SER A 28 -3.09 8.91 11.35
N PRO A 29 -1.77 8.74 11.20
CA PRO A 29 -1.11 7.46 11.46
C PRO A 29 -1.38 6.87 12.86
N GLN A 30 -1.67 7.72 13.86
CA GLN A 30 -2.04 7.31 15.21
C GLN A 30 -3.45 6.69 15.27
N ASP A 31 -4.32 7.01 14.31
CA ASP A 31 -5.69 6.49 14.23
C ASP A 31 -5.77 5.16 13.46
N LEU A 32 -4.62 4.63 13.01
CA LEU A 32 -4.56 3.32 12.37
C LEU A 32 -5.00 2.23 13.37
N PRO A 33 -6.02 1.41 13.07
CA PRO A 33 -6.47 0.38 13.99
C PRO A 33 -5.36 -0.57 14.38
N LYS A 34 -5.39 -1.03 15.63
CA LYS A 34 -4.35 -1.87 16.21
C LYS A 34 -4.19 -3.17 15.42
N GLU A 35 -5.28 -3.80 15.01
CA GLU A 35 -5.24 -5.04 14.22
C GLU A 35 -4.63 -4.84 12.83
N VAL A 36 -4.84 -3.67 12.21
CA VAL A 36 -4.23 -3.32 10.92
C VAL A 36 -2.73 -3.08 11.10
N LYS A 37 -2.34 -2.33 12.15
CA LYS A 37 -0.94 -2.09 12.48
C LYS A 37 -0.19 -3.39 12.79
N ASN A 38 -0.83 -4.34 13.48
CA ASN A 38 -0.25 -5.65 13.76
C ASN A 38 0.05 -6.43 12.47
N VAL A 39 -0.89 -6.46 11.51
CA VAL A 39 -0.67 -7.13 10.21
C VAL A 39 0.41 -6.41 9.40
N LEU A 40 0.49 -5.08 9.46
CA LEU A 40 1.60 -4.33 8.84
C LEU A 40 2.95 -4.73 9.44
N ASN A 41 3.05 -4.75 10.76
CA ASN A 41 4.28 -5.16 11.45
C ASN A 41 4.67 -6.60 11.07
N GLN A 42 3.70 -7.52 11.11
CA GLN A 42 3.93 -8.91 10.73
C GLN A 42 4.41 -9.04 9.27
N TYR A 43 3.84 -8.27 8.35
CA TYR A 43 4.31 -8.25 6.97
C TYR A 43 5.77 -7.79 6.85
N ILE A 44 6.15 -6.73 7.56
CA ILE A 44 7.54 -6.24 7.57
C ILE A 44 8.49 -7.26 8.21
N GLU A 45 8.08 -7.87 9.33
CA GLU A 45 8.86 -8.93 9.99
C GLU A 45 9.10 -10.12 9.04
N ILE A 46 8.09 -10.55 8.28
CA ILE A 46 8.23 -11.61 7.27
C ILE A 46 9.29 -11.25 6.23
N LEU A 47 9.27 -10.01 5.72
CA LEU A 47 10.24 -9.57 4.71
C LEU A 47 11.67 -9.52 5.25
N GLU A 48 11.85 -9.27 6.55
CA GLU A 48 13.18 -9.18 7.17
C GLU A 48 13.75 -10.51 7.64
N GLN A 49 12.89 -11.39 8.17
CA GLN A 49 13.33 -12.60 8.86
C GLN A 49 13.43 -13.80 7.92
N ALA A 50 12.70 -13.81 6.81
CA ALA A 50 12.77 -14.90 5.86
C ALA A 50 14.17 -15.01 5.23
N ASN A 51 14.73 -16.21 5.19
CA ASN A 51 16.09 -16.44 4.67
C ASN A 51 16.14 -16.35 3.14
N ASN A 52 15.02 -16.61 2.48
CA ASN A 52 14.89 -16.57 1.03
C ASN A 52 13.44 -16.27 0.60
N LEU A 53 13.25 -16.06 -0.70
CA LEU A 53 11.95 -15.68 -1.27
C LEU A 53 10.88 -16.78 -1.12
N ASP A 54 11.28 -18.06 -1.04
CA ASP A 54 10.33 -19.17 -0.93
C ASP A 54 9.73 -19.22 0.48
N GLU A 55 10.58 -19.11 1.50
CA GLU A 55 10.17 -18.99 2.91
C GLU A 55 9.33 -17.72 3.12
N CYS A 56 9.74 -16.59 2.53
CA CYS A 56 8.99 -15.35 2.57
C CYS A 56 7.57 -15.53 1.98
N ALA A 57 7.45 -16.25 0.86
CA ALA A 57 6.17 -16.52 0.23
C ALA A 57 5.27 -17.41 1.10
N GLU A 58 5.82 -18.46 1.72
CA GLU A 58 5.07 -19.34 2.61
C GLU A 58 4.53 -18.61 3.84
N MET A 59 5.37 -17.78 4.48
CA MET A 59 4.94 -16.96 5.61
C MET A 59 3.92 -15.90 5.19
N PHE A 60 4.15 -15.25 4.05
CA PHE A 60 3.26 -14.19 3.53
C PHE A 60 1.86 -14.72 3.18
N ALA A 61 1.76 -15.93 2.62
CA ALA A 61 0.47 -16.55 2.28
C ALA A 61 -0.52 -16.57 3.45
N LYS A 62 -0.02 -16.71 4.69
CA LYS A 62 -0.84 -16.76 5.91
C LYS A 62 -1.58 -15.44 6.21
N ILE A 63 -1.02 -14.31 5.77
CA ILE A 63 -1.57 -12.97 6.00
C ILE A 63 -2.09 -12.29 4.74
N ALA A 64 -1.84 -12.87 3.57
CA ALA A 64 -2.37 -12.40 2.29
C ALA A 64 -3.88 -12.71 2.15
N GLY A 65 -4.57 -11.94 1.33
CA GLY A 65 -5.97 -12.16 0.98
C GLY A 65 -6.39 -11.40 -0.27
N GLY A 66 -7.66 -11.56 -0.66
CA GLY A 66 -8.19 -10.94 -1.87
C GLY A 66 -7.42 -11.35 -3.12
N SER A 67 -7.08 -10.38 -3.96
CA SER A 67 -6.38 -10.63 -5.23
C SER A 67 -4.92 -11.10 -5.10
N LEU A 68 -4.37 -11.19 -3.89
CA LEU A 68 -3.01 -11.70 -3.66
C LEU A 68 -2.94 -13.22 -3.48
N VAL A 69 -4.08 -13.89 -3.35
CA VAL A 69 -4.16 -15.34 -3.18
C VAL A 69 -4.92 -15.97 -4.35
N SER A 70 -4.74 -17.28 -4.52
CA SER A 70 -5.55 -18.09 -5.42
C SER A 70 -7.03 -18.05 -5.05
N GLU A 71 -7.90 -18.51 -5.95
CA GLU A 71 -9.35 -18.52 -5.74
C GLU A 71 -9.77 -19.30 -4.48
N ASP A 72 -9.06 -20.39 -4.16
CA ASP A 72 -9.25 -21.20 -2.94
C ASP A 72 -8.72 -20.52 -1.66
N GLY A 73 -8.03 -19.38 -1.78
CA GLY A 73 -7.44 -18.64 -0.67
C GLY A 73 -6.26 -19.32 0.03
N GLN A 74 -5.76 -20.46 -0.47
CA GLN A 74 -4.75 -21.27 0.23
C GLN A 74 -3.32 -20.93 -0.18
N SER A 75 -3.12 -20.49 -1.42
CA SER A 75 -1.80 -20.18 -1.98
C SER A 75 -1.74 -18.76 -2.50
N LEU A 76 -0.53 -18.22 -2.70
CA LEU A 76 -0.38 -16.93 -3.37
C LEU A 76 -0.79 -17.05 -4.83
N GLY A 77 -1.33 -15.97 -5.39
CA GLY A 77 -1.53 -15.88 -6.84
C GLY A 77 -0.20 -16.06 -7.58
N ASN A 78 -0.23 -16.68 -8.77
CA ASN A 78 0.96 -17.07 -9.54
C ASN A 78 1.97 -15.93 -9.76
N ASP A 79 1.46 -14.71 -9.92
CA ASP A 79 2.28 -13.51 -10.19
C ASP A 79 2.79 -12.81 -8.92
N VAL A 80 2.27 -13.17 -7.75
CA VAL A 80 2.57 -12.45 -6.50
C VAL A 80 4.02 -12.71 -6.09
N LYS A 81 4.45 -13.97 -6.05
CA LYS A 81 5.81 -14.34 -5.67
C LYS A 81 6.88 -13.81 -6.64
N PRO A 82 6.84 -14.10 -7.96
CA PRO A 82 7.93 -13.74 -8.87
C PRO A 82 8.05 -12.24 -9.12
N TYR A 83 6.98 -11.46 -8.94
CA TYR A 83 6.96 -10.03 -9.24
C TYR A 83 6.83 -9.17 -7.97
N SER A 84 5.66 -9.17 -7.35
CA SER A 84 5.32 -8.20 -6.30
C SER A 84 6.11 -8.45 -5.01
N LEU A 85 6.06 -9.69 -4.49
CA LEU A 85 6.73 -10.07 -3.26
C LEU A 85 8.25 -10.08 -3.44
N LYS A 86 8.77 -10.55 -4.58
CA LYS A 86 10.21 -10.48 -4.88
C LYS A 86 10.75 -9.06 -4.79
N LYS A 87 10.06 -8.11 -5.40
CA LYS A 87 10.45 -6.70 -5.35
C LYS A 87 10.48 -6.20 -3.92
N ASP A 88 9.42 -6.49 -3.16
CA ASP A 88 9.30 -6.02 -1.79
C ASP A 88 10.35 -6.64 -0.85
N PHE A 89 10.60 -7.94 -0.99
CA PHE A 89 11.66 -8.67 -0.30
C PHE A 89 13.07 -8.11 -0.59
N GLN A 90 13.34 -7.73 -1.84
CA GLN A 90 14.64 -7.15 -2.21
C GLN A 90 14.83 -5.71 -1.70
N ASN A 91 13.73 -4.96 -1.58
CA ASN A 91 13.76 -3.53 -1.29
C ASN A 91 13.51 -3.19 0.18
N ILE A 92 13.09 -4.15 1.02
CA ILE A 92 12.85 -3.93 2.44
C ILE A 92 14.04 -3.29 3.17
N LYS A 93 15.26 -3.60 2.74
CA LYS A 93 16.53 -3.01 3.25
C LYS A 93 16.57 -1.48 3.20
N PHE A 94 15.78 -0.84 2.34
CA PHE A 94 15.68 0.61 2.19
C PHE A 94 14.72 1.28 3.18
N TYR A 95 13.95 0.52 3.96
CA TYR A 95 12.90 1.03 4.84
C TYR A 95 13.24 0.88 6.33
N HIS A 96 12.61 1.72 7.16
CA HIS A 96 12.74 1.57 8.61
C HIS A 96 11.89 0.40 9.09
N THR A 97 12.55 -0.61 9.65
CA THR A 97 11.90 -1.86 10.03
C THR A 97 11.83 -2.07 11.54
N THR A 98 12.86 -1.64 12.28
CA THR A 98 12.86 -1.63 13.76
C THR A 98 11.86 -0.63 14.35
N SER A 99 11.48 0.39 13.58
CA SER A 99 10.42 1.35 13.92
C SER A 99 9.76 1.83 12.63
N ILE A 100 8.66 1.18 12.24
CA ILE A 100 7.98 1.50 10.99
C ILE A 100 7.47 2.94 11.03
N LYS A 101 8.09 3.79 10.20
CA LYS A 101 7.69 5.18 10.04
C LYS A 101 6.52 5.28 9.07
N ILE A 102 5.30 5.30 9.60
CA ILE A 102 4.10 5.54 8.79
C ILE A 102 4.02 7.03 8.44
N THR A 103 4.03 7.34 7.15
CA THR A 103 4.04 8.72 6.63
C THR A 103 2.66 9.21 6.20
N ARG A 104 1.75 8.29 5.88
CA ARG A 104 0.38 8.58 5.46
C ARG A 104 -0.49 7.33 5.60
N VAL A 105 -1.76 7.54 5.94
CA VAL A 105 -2.79 6.51 5.88
C VAL A 105 -4.00 7.07 5.13
N ASN A 106 -4.50 6.33 4.15
CA ASN A 106 -5.74 6.66 3.44
C ASN A 106 -6.74 5.50 3.58
N VAL A 107 -8.00 5.84 3.81
CA VAL A 107 -9.06 4.85 4.07
C VAL A 107 -10.11 4.89 2.97
N LYS A 108 -10.52 3.71 2.52
CA LYS A 108 -11.67 3.56 1.63
C LYS A 108 -12.43 2.28 1.92
N ASN A 109 -13.72 2.26 1.58
CA ASN A 109 -14.46 1.00 1.50
C ASN A 109 -14.20 0.35 0.15
N SER A 110 -14.07 -0.97 0.14
CA SER A 110 -14.01 -1.80 -1.06
C SER A 110 -15.21 -2.72 -1.09
N ASN A 111 -15.89 -2.80 -2.23
CA ASN A 111 -17.02 -3.70 -2.44
C ASN A 111 -16.59 -5.13 -2.83
N GLY A 112 -15.30 -5.34 -3.10
CA GLY A 112 -14.74 -6.65 -3.41
C GLY A 112 -13.27 -6.57 -3.82
N MET A 113 -12.48 -7.57 -3.43
CA MET A 113 -11.10 -7.85 -3.87
C MET A 113 -10.92 -9.38 -3.87
N GLY A 114 -10.30 -9.92 -4.90
CA GLY A 114 -10.22 -11.38 -5.11
C GLY A 114 -11.38 -11.94 -5.94
N PHE A 115 -11.48 -13.27 -5.98
CA PHE A 115 -12.49 -14.01 -6.74
C PHE A 115 -12.84 -15.31 -6.01
N GLY A 116 -14.05 -15.83 -6.18
CA GLY A 116 -14.51 -17.06 -5.52
C GLY A 116 -14.41 -16.97 -3.99
N TYR A 117 -13.80 -17.98 -3.36
CA TYR A 117 -13.65 -18.04 -1.90
C TYR A 117 -12.74 -16.93 -1.35
N SER A 118 -11.74 -16.47 -2.11
CA SER A 118 -10.86 -15.38 -1.66
C SER A 118 -11.49 -13.99 -1.76
N ALA A 119 -12.70 -13.87 -2.30
CA ALA A 119 -13.37 -12.59 -2.50
C ALA A 119 -13.78 -11.95 -1.16
N ILE A 120 -13.07 -10.88 -0.77
CA ILE A 120 -13.35 -10.12 0.45
C ILE A 120 -13.74 -8.67 0.14
N ARG A 121 -14.65 -8.13 0.94
CA ARG A 121 -15.05 -6.71 0.95
C ARG A 121 -14.83 -6.14 2.33
N GLY A 122 -14.81 -4.82 2.45
CA GLY A 122 -14.68 -4.14 3.73
C GLY A 122 -13.81 -2.90 3.64
N LYS A 123 -13.22 -2.51 4.78
CA LYS A 123 -12.47 -1.27 4.90
C LYS A 123 -10.99 -1.48 4.60
N VAL A 124 -10.47 -0.75 3.60
CA VAL A 124 -9.07 -0.82 3.16
C VAL A 124 -8.29 0.38 3.69
N TYR A 125 -7.18 0.08 4.34
CA TYR A 125 -6.18 1.03 4.80
C TYR A 125 -4.98 0.94 3.86
N LYS A 126 -4.77 2.00 3.08
CA LYS A 126 -3.55 2.17 2.28
C LYS A 126 -2.55 2.96 3.11
N ILE A 127 -1.41 2.34 3.40
CA ILE A 127 -0.46 2.80 4.41
C ILE A 127 0.89 3.02 3.73
N TRP A 128 1.41 4.25 3.77
CA TRP A 128 2.71 4.58 3.20
C TRP A 128 3.79 4.52 4.25
N ILE A 129 4.78 3.65 4.05
CA ILE A 129 5.93 3.54 4.95
C ILE A 129 7.14 4.31 4.40
N GLY A 130 7.80 5.05 5.29
CA GLY A 130 8.95 5.89 4.98
C GLY A 130 10.24 5.08 4.86
N LYS A 131 11.09 5.50 3.93
CA LYS A 131 12.45 4.97 3.76
C LYS A 131 13.40 5.45 4.86
N LYS A 132 14.53 4.74 5.00
CA LYS A 132 15.67 5.17 5.83
C LYS A 132 16.17 6.54 5.37
N GLN A 133 16.70 7.32 6.32
CA GLN A 133 17.31 8.61 6.02
C GLN A 133 18.42 8.44 4.97
N GLY A 134 18.46 9.34 3.98
CA GLY A 134 19.43 9.31 2.89
C GLY A 134 19.06 8.40 1.71
N VAL A 135 17.98 7.62 1.80
CA VAL A 135 17.48 6.83 0.66
C VAL A 135 16.46 7.64 -0.14
N SER A 136 16.74 7.83 -1.42
CA SER A 136 15.88 8.56 -2.35
C SER A 136 14.60 7.80 -2.72
N GLY A 137 13.58 8.55 -3.11
CA GLY A 137 12.32 8.04 -3.64
C GLY A 137 11.14 8.21 -2.68
N MET A 138 9.94 7.98 -3.22
CA MET A 138 8.69 8.16 -2.46
C MET A 138 8.46 7.00 -1.47
N PRO A 139 7.74 7.28 -0.35
CA PRO A 139 7.16 6.24 0.48
C PRO A 139 6.33 5.26 -0.34
N ALA A 140 6.36 4.00 0.04
CA ALA A 140 5.69 2.92 -0.67
C ALA A 140 4.40 2.52 0.07
N PRO A 141 3.26 2.40 -0.64
CA PRO A 141 2.01 1.99 -0.04
C PRO A 141 1.90 0.47 0.12
N ILE A 142 1.39 0.04 1.26
CA ILE A 142 0.90 -1.32 1.53
C ILE A 142 -0.59 -1.21 1.84
N SER A 143 -1.42 -2.08 1.27
CA SER A 143 -2.87 -2.06 1.49
C SER A 143 -3.29 -3.23 2.36
N ILE A 144 -4.00 -2.95 3.46
CA ILE A 144 -4.55 -3.94 4.39
C ILE A 144 -6.05 -3.74 4.48
N MET A 145 -6.83 -4.81 4.33
CA MET A 145 -8.28 -4.79 4.46
C MET A 145 -8.70 -5.38 5.80
N ILE A 146 -9.66 -4.74 6.48
CA ILE A 146 -10.50 -5.38 7.50
C ILE A 146 -11.73 -5.94 6.77
N PRO A 147 -11.88 -7.28 6.67
CA PRO A 147 -13.00 -7.89 5.97
C PRO A 147 -14.34 -7.65 6.70
N GLU A 148 -15.41 -7.54 5.93
CA GLU A 148 -16.78 -7.37 6.43
C GLU A 148 -17.72 -8.36 5.73
N GLY A 149 -18.48 -9.13 6.50
CA GLY A 149 -19.54 -9.99 5.99
C GLY A 149 -19.08 -11.28 5.28
N HIS A 150 -17.80 -11.64 5.37
CA HIS A 150 -17.31 -12.96 4.94
C HIS A 150 -17.53 -14.00 6.04
N SER A 151 -17.95 -15.22 5.69
CA SER A 151 -18.24 -16.31 6.64
C SER A 151 -17.01 -16.76 7.44
N GLU A 152 -15.86 -16.86 6.76
CA GLU A 152 -14.61 -17.41 7.31
C GLU A 152 -13.46 -16.40 7.48
N ILE A 153 -13.15 -15.59 6.45
CA ILE A 153 -12.08 -14.59 6.48
C ILE A 153 -12.53 -13.35 7.28
N LYS A 154 -12.28 -13.35 8.59
CA LYS A 154 -12.72 -12.29 9.53
C LYS A 154 -11.58 -11.40 10.05
N THR A 155 -10.33 -11.78 9.82
CA THR A 155 -9.15 -11.05 10.30
C THR A 155 -8.58 -10.16 9.20
N PRO A 156 -7.85 -9.07 9.55
CA PRO A 156 -7.27 -8.22 8.54
C PRO A 156 -6.28 -8.96 7.64
N LYS A 157 -6.27 -8.62 6.35
CA LYS A 157 -5.42 -9.26 5.34
C LYS A 157 -4.65 -8.22 4.54
N VAL A 158 -3.41 -8.53 4.18
CA VAL A 158 -2.68 -7.77 3.17
C VAL A 158 -3.33 -8.04 1.81
N VAL A 159 -3.72 -6.98 1.11
CA VAL A 159 -4.47 -7.04 -0.16
C VAL A 159 -3.81 -6.25 -1.30
N GLY A 160 -2.68 -5.58 -1.04
CA GLY A 160 -1.91 -4.90 -2.08
C GLY A 160 -0.48 -4.58 -1.65
N ILE A 161 0.48 -5.01 -2.48
CA ILE A 161 1.94 -4.91 -2.28
C ILE A 161 2.66 -4.64 -3.62
N GLY A 162 4.00 -4.72 -3.66
CA GLY A 162 4.82 -4.59 -4.88
C GLY A 162 5.35 -3.18 -5.13
N SER A 163 5.39 -2.35 -4.10
CA SER A 163 5.79 -0.94 -4.19
C SER A 163 7.02 -0.59 -3.38
N LEU A 164 7.54 -1.49 -2.55
CA LEU A 164 8.74 -1.22 -1.76
C LEU A 164 9.95 -1.04 -2.68
#